data_AF-A0AA42YH31-F1
#
_entry.id   AF-A0AA42YH31-F1
#
_cell.length_a   1.000
_cell.length_b   1.000
_cell.length_c   1.000
_cell.angle_alpha   90.00
_cell.angle_beta   90.00
_cell.angle_gamma   90.00
#
_symmetry.space_group_name_H-M   'P 1'
#
loop_
_entity.id
_entity.type
_entity.pdbx_description
1 polymer ?
#
loop_
_entity_poly.entity_id
_entity_poly.type
_entity_poly.pdbx_seq_one_letter_code
_entity_poly.pdbx_strand_id
1 'polypeptide(L)' 'EDIEEIQKDLAELQAEAEREVAELAQRLDPLNEELAKTEVRPRRTDIEVRLLGLAWVPRRG' A
#
# COMPACT_ATOMS: atom_id res chain seq x y z
N GLU A 1 39.49 -30.30 16.89
CA GLU A 1 39.53 -29.06 16.10
C GLU A 1 38.16 -28.66 15.52
N ASP A 2 37.08 -29.44 15.75
CA ASP A 2 35.80 -29.19 15.07
C ASP A 2 34.92 -28.07 15.66
N ILE A 3 35.05 -27.75 16.96
CA ILE A 3 34.14 -26.81 17.63
C ILE A 3 34.37 -25.37 17.14
N GLU A 4 35.62 -24.98 16.89
CA GLU A 4 35.95 -23.64 16.42
C GLU A 4 35.52 -23.42 14.96
N GLU A 5 35.65 -24.43 14.09
CA GLU A 5 35.14 -24.34 12.71
C GLU A 5 33.62 -24.23 12.69
N ILE A 6 32.91 -25.06 13.48
CA ILE A 6 31.45 -24.99 13.58
C ILE A 6 30.98 -23.62 14.09
N GLN A 7 31.70 -23.02 15.06
CA GLN A 7 31.36 -21.69 15.55
C GLN A 7 31.59 -20.59 14.51
N LYS A 8 32.67 -20.73 13.73
CA LYS A 8 32.98 -19.80 12.65
C LYS A 8 31.92 -19.86 11.55
N ASP A 9 31.54 -21.06 11.12
CA ASP A 9 30.52 -21.28 10.09
C ASP A 9 29.16 -20.73 10.55
N LEU A 10 28.83 -20.93 11.84
CA LEU A 10 27.59 -20.41 12.42
C LEU A 10 27.56 -18.88 12.47
N ALA A 11 28.69 -18.25 12.79
CA ALA A 11 28.83 -16.80 12.78
C ALA A 11 28.75 -16.22 11.36
N GLU A 12 29.37 -16.88 10.37
CA GLU A 12 29.28 -16.48 8.96
C GLU A 12 27.84 -16.57 8.45
N LEU A 13 27.14 -17.68 8.73
CA LEU A 13 25.73 -17.87 8.35
C LEU A 13 24.79 -16.87 9.03
N GLN A 14 25.02 -16.53 10.30
CA GLN A 14 24.23 -15.51 10.98
C GLN A 14 24.44 -14.13 10.36
N ALA A 15 25.68 -13.77 10.05
CA ALA A 15 25.98 -12.49 9.40
C ALA A 15 25.34 -12.38 8.01
N GLU A 16 25.33 -13.48 7.24
CA GLU A 16 24.65 -13.53 5.94
C GLU A 16 23.13 -13.37 6.08
N ALA A 17 22.51 -14.09 7.00
CA ALA A 17 21.08 -13.99 7.27
C ALA A 17 20.66 -12.59 7.73
N GLU A 18 21.42 -11.97 8.64
CA GLU A 18 21.15 -10.60 9.09
C GLU A 18 21.22 -9.59 7.94
N ARG A 19 22.17 -9.78 7.02
CA ARG A 19 22.33 -8.93 5.83
C ARG A 19 21.15 -9.07 4.87
N GLU A 20 20.72 -10.30 4.58
CA GLU A 20 19.58 -10.57 3.71
C GLU A 20 18.28 -10.01 4.31
N VAL A 21 18.06 -10.19 5.61
CA VAL A 21 16.90 -9.65 6.32
C VAL A 21 16.90 -8.12 6.25
N ALA A 22 18.06 -7.48 6.44
CA ALA A 22 18.18 -6.02 6.34
C ALA A 22 17.88 -5.52 4.91
N GLU A 23 18.35 -6.22 3.88
CA GLU A 23 18.05 -5.88 2.47
C GLU A 23 16.55 -6.04 2.16
N LEU A 24 15.94 -7.15 2.58
CA LEU A 24 14.51 -7.39 2.40
C LEU A 24 13.67 -6.37 3.17
N ALA A 25 14.05 -6.03 4.40
CA ALA A 25 13.37 -5.01 5.20
C ALA A 25 13.41 -3.62 4.54
N GLN A 26 14.53 -3.25 3.89
CA GLN A 26 14.62 -2.02 3.11
C GLN A 26 13.69 -2.02 1.89
N ARG A 27 13.56 -3.16 1.22
CA ARG A 27 12.71 -3.31 0.02
C ARG A 27 11.21 -3.35 0.33
N LEU A 28 10.86 -3.85 1.51
CA LEU A 28 9.48 -4.05 1.96
C LEU A 28 9.01 -2.97 2.94
N ASP A 29 9.77 -1.89 3.12
CA ASP A 29 9.39 -0.81 4.03
C ASP A 29 8.02 -0.23 3.63
N PRO A 30 6.95 -0.50 4.40
CA PRO A 30 5.60 -0.04 4.09
C PRO A 30 5.48 1.49 4.15
N LEU A 31 6.51 2.20 4.63
CA LEU A 31 6.62 3.65 4.60
C LEU A 31 7.06 4.19 3.23
N ASN A 32 7.70 3.37 2.38
CA ASN A 32 8.14 3.73 1.03
C ASN A 32 7.21 3.23 -0.08
N GLU A 33 6.22 2.40 0.25
CA GLU A 33 5.25 1.91 -0.72
C GLU A 33 4.29 3.05 -1.09
N GLU A 34 4.34 3.51 -2.35
CA GLU A 34 3.40 4.50 -2.86
C GLU A 34 1.98 3.90 -2.86
N LEU A 35 1.24 4.16 -1.79
CA LEU A 35 -0.17 3.78 -1.66
C LEU A 35 -0.98 4.43 -2.79
N ALA A 36 -1.15 3.70 -3.88
CA ALA A 36 -1.92 4.14 -5.03
C ALA A 36 -3.38 4.33 -4.61
N LYS A 37 -3.79 5.60 -4.49
CA LYS A 37 -5.18 5.96 -4.23
C LYS A 37 -6.01 5.63 -5.46
N THR A 38 -6.66 4.48 -5.45
CA THR A 38 -7.66 4.12 -6.46
C THR A 38 -8.93 4.92 -6.15
N GLU A 39 -9.14 6.01 -6.89
CA GLU A 39 -10.36 6.82 -6.77
C GLU A 39 -11.52 6.09 -7.47
N VAL A 40 -12.46 5.54 -6.70
CA VAL A 40 -13.68 4.93 -7.24
C VAL A 40 -14.68 6.05 -7.53
N ARG A 41 -14.77 6.47 -8.80
CA ARG A 41 -15.85 7.36 -9.27
C ARG A 41 -16.94 6.53 -9.95
N PRO A 42 -18.23 6.79 -9.66
CA PRO A 42 -19.31 6.22 -10.45
C PRO A 42 -19.14 6.67 -11.91
N ARG A 43 -19.24 5.72 -12.86
CA ARG A 43 -19.22 6.06 -14.27
C ARG A 43 -20.47 6.88 -14.59
N ARG A 44 -20.38 7.83 -15.53
CA ARG A 44 -21.54 8.66 -15.94
C ARG A 44 -22.77 7.85 -16.36
N THR A 45 -22.56 6.59 -16.77
CA THR A 45 -23.62 5.63 -17.13
C THR A 45 -24.37 5.06 -15.93
N ASP A 46 -23.79 5.14 -14.72
CA ASP A 46 -24.33 4.51 -13.50
C ASP A 46 -25.11 5.50 -12.63
N ILE A 47 -25.39 6.71 -13.15
CA ILE A 47 -26.15 7.74 -12.45
C ILE A 47 -27.63 7.61 -12.81
N GLU A 48 -28.41 6.98 -11.93
CA GLU A 48 -29.87 6.93 -12.03
C GLU A 48 -30.48 8.14 -11.31
N VAL A 49 -30.96 9.14 -12.06
CA VAL A 49 -31.68 10.29 -11.47
C VAL A 49 -33.11 9.84 -11.11
N ARG A 50 -33.34 9.53 -9.84
CA ARG A 50 -34.63 9.02 -9.35
C ARG A 50 -35.71 10.09 -9.18
N LEU A 51 -35.33 11.34 -8.99
CA LEU A 51 -36.27 12.44 -8.76
C LEU A 51 -35.70 13.75 -9.28
N LEU A 52 -36.42 14.40 -10.21
CA LEU A 52 -36.13 15.75 -10.68
C LEU A 52 -37.32 16.64 -10.34
N GLY A 53 -37.10 17.64 -9.49
CA GLY A 53 -38.12 18.62 -9.12
C GLY A 53 -37.87 19.96 -9.80
N LEU A 54 -38.83 20.44 -10.59
CA LEU A 54 -38.83 21.79 -11.14
C LEU A 54 -39.79 22.66 -10.31
N ALA A 55 -39.24 23.68 -9.65
CA ALA A 55 -40.04 24.66 -8.92
C ALA A 55 -40.07 25.97 -9.69
N TRP A 56 -41.28 26.50 -9.91
CA TRP A 56 -41.48 27.84 -10.47
C TRP A 56 -41.92 28.79 -9.37
N VAL A 57 -41.32 29.98 -9.34
CA VAL A 57 -41.67 31.04 -8.39
C VAL A 57 -42.26 32.23 -9.17
N PRO A 58 -43.47 32.71 -8.84
CA PRO A 58 -44.06 33.87 -9.49
C PRO A 58 -43.30 35.15 -9.14
N ARG A 59 -42.90 35.90 -10.17
CA ARG A 59 -42.36 37.25 -9.99
C ARG A 59 -43.53 38.20 -9.70
N ARG A 60 -43.58 38.75 -8.48
CA ARG A 60 -44.51 39.85 -8.15
C ARG A 60 -44.06 41.13 -8.84
N GLY A 61 -44.94 41.67 -9.68
CA GLY A 61 -44.90 43.07 -10.14
C GLY A 61 -45.73 43.95 -9.23
#